data_AF-F1VWL3-F1
#
_entry.id   AF-F1VWL3-F1
#
_cell.length_a   1.000
_cell.length_b   1.000
_cell.length_c   1.000
_cell.angle_alpha   90.00
_cell.angle_beta   90.00
_cell.angle_gamma   90.00
#
_symmetry.space_group_name_H-M   'P 1'
#
loop_
_entity.id
_entity.type
_entity.pdbx_description
1 polymer ?
#
loop_
_entity_poly.entity_id
_entity_poly.type
_entity_poly.pdbx_seq_one_letter_code
_entity_poly.pdbx_strand_id
1 'polypeptide(L)'
;MTVITGTSSPVIATVPAGNSVPRLLHQIYFSDVDLPENIQKNIAYLKKLNPGWDYQLYDLDRMETFILAHYGKSILGYFKRINPKYGAVKADFFRYLLMYQCGGVYLDIKSSLYVPLDAVIKKDDRYLISYWHNKPGETFPTWGMHDEVSITGSGEFQQWHIVAAPGHPFLKSVIERVLTNMDNYRSDVDGVGFHGVFRLAGGIPYTLSILPLLQKCQHRFVDSQFELGFIYSICGERNRSHTEIFGNADYRYQVESIIPGK
;
A
#
# COMPACT_ATOMS: atom_id res chain seq x y z
N MET A 1 -25.65 13.63 -29.93
CA MET A 1 -24.99 12.43 -29.37
C MET A 1 -23.49 12.65 -29.42
N THR A 2 -22.92 13.14 -28.33
CA THR A 2 -21.46 13.33 -28.23
C THR A 2 -20.86 11.99 -27.85
N VAL A 3 -20.14 11.38 -28.78
CA VAL A 3 -19.37 10.17 -28.53
C VAL A 3 -18.26 10.55 -27.55
N ILE A 4 -18.39 10.13 -26.30
CA ILE A 4 -17.31 10.20 -25.32
C ILE A 4 -16.26 9.19 -25.82
N THR A 5 -15.22 9.69 -26.47
CA THR A 5 -14.03 8.90 -26.79
C THR A 5 -13.43 8.46 -25.45
N GLY A 6 -13.57 7.19 -25.12
CA GLY A 6 -13.00 6.61 -23.90
C GLY A 6 -11.50 6.90 -23.86
N THR A 7 -11.06 7.62 -22.84
CA THR A 7 -9.64 7.74 -22.51
C THR A 7 -9.16 6.33 -22.17
N SER A 8 -8.27 5.77 -22.98
CA SER A 8 -7.62 4.49 -22.70
C SER A 8 -6.95 4.59 -21.32
N SER A 9 -7.25 3.64 -20.41
CA SER A 9 -6.64 3.59 -19.09
C SER A 9 -5.12 3.73 -19.17
N PRO A 10 -4.48 4.49 -18.27
CA PRO A 10 -3.02 4.63 -18.28
C PRO A 10 -2.36 3.27 -18.08
N VAL A 11 -1.60 2.82 -19.07
CA VAL A 11 -0.84 1.56 -19.02
C VAL A 11 0.59 1.86 -18.60
N ILE A 12 1.07 1.21 -17.55
CA ILE A 12 2.48 1.28 -17.14
C ILE A 12 3.32 0.25 -17.88
N ALA A 13 4.61 0.53 -18.04
CA ALA A 13 5.55 -0.41 -18.65
C ALA A 13 5.60 -1.74 -17.87
N THR A 14 5.82 -2.83 -18.60
CA THR A 14 5.97 -4.16 -17.99
C THR A 14 7.33 -4.28 -17.32
N VAL A 15 7.35 -4.59 -16.03
CA VAL A 15 8.55 -5.00 -15.30
C VAL A 15 8.65 -6.53 -15.41
N PRO A 16 9.82 -7.10 -15.79
CA PRO A 16 9.98 -8.55 -15.84
C PRO A 16 9.64 -9.19 -14.50
N ALA A 17 8.75 -10.19 -14.54
CA ALA A 17 8.27 -10.83 -13.32
C ALA A 17 9.37 -11.69 -12.69
N GLY A 18 9.73 -11.40 -11.45
CA GLY A 18 10.65 -12.19 -10.65
C GLY A 18 10.03 -13.52 -10.20
N ASN A 19 10.91 -14.46 -9.86
CA ASN A 19 10.55 -15.82 -9.40
C ASN A 19 10.65 -15.99 -7.87
N SER A 20 11.08 -14.96 -7.14
CA SER A 20 11.23 -14.98 -5.68
C SER A 20 11.14 -13.56 -5.14
N VAL A 21 10.85 -13.42 -3.84
CA VAL A 21 10.89 -12.15 -3.11
C VAL A 21 12.34 -11.72 -2.87
N PRO A 22 12.80 -10.58 -3.41
CA PRO A 22 14.14 -10.04 -3.11
C PRO A 22 14.30 -9.66 -1.64
N ARG A 23 15.53 -9.71 -1.12
CA ARG A 23 15.85 -9.31 0.27
C ARG A 23 15.93 -7.79 0.45
N LEU A 24 14.84 -7.10 0.12
CA LEU A 24 14.67 -5.66 0.29
C LEU A 24 13.54 -5.41 1.30
N LEU A 25 13.79 -4.55 2.29
CA LEU A 25 12.81 -4.13 3.27
C LEU A 25 12.55 -2.63 3.13
N HIS A 26 11.33 -2.27 2.73
CA HIS A 26 10.94 -0.91 2.42
C HIS A 26 10.00 -0.33 3.47
N GLN A 27 10.26 0.91 3.90
CA GLN A 27 9.30 1.73 4.64
C GLN A 27 9.26 3.14 4.04
N ILE A 28 8.13 3.82 4.20
CA ILE A 28 7.93 5.20 3.73
C ILE A 28 7.70 6.10 4.93
N TYR A 29 8.39 7.23 4.98
CA TYR A 29 8.13 8.29 5.94
C TYR A 29 8.40 9.64 5.29
N PHE A 30 7.34 10.40 5.06
CA PHE A 30 7.41 11.78 4.61
C PHE A 30 6.50 12.60 5.53
N SER A 31 7.11 13.25 6.50
CA SER A 31 6.47 14.23 7.36
C SER A 31 7.45 15.39 7.56
N ASP A 32 6.92 16.56 7.86
CA ASP A 32 7.70 17.74 8.20
C ASP A 32 8.29 17.66 9.62
N VAL A 33 7.96 16.60 10.38
CA VAL A 33 8.53 16.32 11.70
C VAL A 33 9.60 15.23 11.61
N ASP A 34 10.63 15.37 12.45
CA ASP A 34 11.66 14.35 12.59
C ASP A 34 11.05 13.00 12.99
N LEU A 35 11.73 11.93 12.57
CA LEU A 35 11.28 10.57 12.84
C LEU A 35 11.19 10.34 14.35
N PRO A 36 10.01 9.98 14.90
CA PRO A 36 9.87 9.78 16.35
C PRO A 36 10.81 8.70 16.92
N GLU A 37 11.24 8.84 18.17
CA GLU A 37 12.23 7.94 18.79
C GLU A 37 11.77 6.48 18.81
N ASN A 38 10.48 6.22 19.07
CA ASN A 38 9.90 4.87 19.02
C ASN A 38 9.98 4.26 17.60
N ILE A 39 9.82 5.08 16.56
CA ILE A 39 9.96 4.64 15.18
C ILE A 39 11.43 4.38 14.82
N GLN A 40 12.36 5.25 15.25
CA GLN A 40 13.80 5.00 15.09
C GLN A 40 14.23 3.68 15.74
N LYS A 41 13.77 3.42 16.98
CA LYS A 41 14.00 2.15 17.70
C LYS A 41 13.42 0.96 16.95
N ASN A 42 12.23 1.10 16.38
CA ASN A 42 11.61 0.05 15.57
C ASN A 42 12.40 -0.27 14.30
N ILE A 43 12.89 0.74 13.57
CA ILE A 43 13.76 0.54 12.41
C ILE A 43 15.04 -0.19 12.80
N ALA A 44 15.70 0.26 13.88
CA ALA A 44 16.92 -0.38 14.37
C ALA A 44 16.67 -1.85 14.75
N TYR A 45 15.52 -2.14 15.36
CA TYR A 45 15.08 -3.49 15.67
C TYR A 45 14.83 -4.33 14.41
N LEU A 46 14.11 -3.81 13.41
CA LEU A 46 13.85 -4.50 12.14
C LEU A 46 15.16 -4.88 11.41
N LYS A 47 16.12 -3.95 11.37
CA LYS A 47 17.46 -4.18 10.78
C LYS A 47 18.24 -5.24 11.55
N LYS A 48 18.19 -5.22 12.89
CA LYS A 48 18.84 -6.22 13.74
C LYS A 48 18.21 -7.61 13.58
N LEU A 49 16.88 -7.67 13.45
CA LEU A 49 16.15 -8.92 13.26
C LEU A 49 16.40 -9.54 11.88
N ASN A 50 16.66 -8.70 10.87
CA ASN A 50 16.83 -9.12 9.47
C ASN A 50 18.19 -8.67 8.91
N PRO A 51 19.34 -9.14 9.45
CA PRO A 51 20.66 -8.63 9.07
C PRO A 51 21.05 -8.89 7.61
N GLY A 52 20.39 -9.84 6.94
CA GLY A 52 20.57 -10.14 5.52
C GLY A 52 19.67 -9.37 4.56
N TRP A 53 18.82 -8.47 5.07
CA TRP A 53 17.86 -7.68 4.29
C TRP A 53 18.33 -6.23 4.17
N ASP A 54 18.32 -5.69 2.95
CA ASP A 54 18.68 -4.29 2.72
C ASP A 54 17.48 -3.38 3.04
N TYR A 55 17.66 -2.52 4.04
CA TYR A 55 16.61 -1.64 4.53
C TYR A 55 16.63 -0.29 3.82
N GLN A 56 15.47 0.12 3.28
CA GLN A 56 15.29 1.35 2.52
C GLN A 56 14.15 2.19 3.10
N LEU A 57 14.45 3.43 3.50
CA LEU A 57 13.47 4.43 3.95
C LEU A 57 13.28 5.51 2.89
N TYR A 58 12.05 5.75 2.48
CA TYR A 58 11.72 6.74 1.44
C TYR A 58 11.00 7.94 2.04
N ASP A 59 11.61 9.12 1.88
CA ASP A 59 10.97 10.42 2.05
C ASP A 59 10.37 10.90 0.72
N LEU A 60 9.77 12.09 0.72
CA LEU A 60 9.09 12.64 -0.46
C LEU A 60 10.04 12.81 -1.65
N ASP A 61 11.26 13.31 -1.43
CA ASP A 61 12.23 13.56 -2.50
C ASP A 61 12.72 12.25 -3.13
N ARG A 62 12.99 11.23 -2.30
CA ARG A 62 13.33 9.89 -2.78
C ARG A 62 12.16 9.25 -3.54
N MET A 63 10.92 9.46 -3.10
CA MET A 63 9.73 8.97 -3.81
C MET A 63 9.62 9.62 -5.20
N GLU A 64 9.72 10.94 -5.29
CA GLU A 64 9.63 11.66 -6.57
C GLU A 64 10.76 11.27 -7.53
N THR A 65 11.98 11.18 -7.01
CA THR A 65 13.17 10.76 -7.79
C THR A 65 12.99 9.35 -8.33
N PHE A 66 12.52 8.43 -7.49
CA PHE A 66 12.24 7.04 -7.88
C PHE A 66 11.17 6.96 -8.98
N ILE A 67 10.05 7.66 -8.79
CA ILE A 67 8.97 7.68 -9.77
C ILE A 67 9.47 8.23 -11.11
N LEU A 68 10.21 9.34 -11.09
CA LEU A 68 10.77 9.94 -12.30
C LEU A 68 11.69 8.96 -13.04
N ALA A 69 12.57 8.27 -12.30
CA ALA A 69 13.57 7.37 -12.87
C ALA A 69 12.94 6.10 -13.49
N HIS A 70 11.93 5.51 -12.84
CA HIS A 70 11.37 4.22 -13.26
C HIS A 70 10.09 4.32 -14.10
N TYR A 71 9.31 5.38 -13.92
CA TYR A 71 7.99 5.53 -14.54
C TYR A 71 7.83 6.82 -15.36
N GLY A 72 8.81 7.71 -15.29
CA GLY A 72 8.84 8.94 -16.08
C GLY A 72 7.87 10.04 -15.59
N LYS A 73 7.89 11.15 -16.33
CA LYS A 73 7.19 12.39 -15.95
C LYS A 73 5.67 12.24 -15.88
N SER A 74 5.08 11.33 -16.66
CA SER A 74 3.62 11.11 -16.67
C SER A 74 3.13 10.61 -15.31
N ILE A 75 3.73 9.53 -14.80
CA ILE A 75 3.37 8.93 -13.51
C ILE A 75 3.76 9.85 -12.34
N LEU A 76 4.88 10.56 -12.45
CA LEU A 76 5.21 11.61 -11.47
C LEU A 76 4.13 12.70 -11.43
N GLY A 77 3.55 13.05 -12.59
CA GLY A 77 2.43 13.96 -12.70
C GLY A 77 1.21 13.51 -11.90
N TYR A 78 0.82 12.22 -11.98
CA TYR A 78 -0.26 11.68 -11.14
C TYR A 78 0.05 11.81 -9.66
N PHE A 79 1.27 11.42 -9.25
CA PHE A 79 1.70 11.53 -7.85
C PHE A 79 1.65 12.97 -7.32
N LYS A 80 2.03 13.95 -8.14
CA LYS A 80 2.02 15.38 -7.79
C LYS A 80 0.62 16.00 -7.76
N ARG A 81 -0.35 15.43 -8.47
CA ARG A 81 -1.76 15.88 -8.44
C ARG A 81 -2.46 15.54 -7.11
N ILE A 82 -1.96 14.58 -6.34
CA ILE A 82 -2.56 14.21 -5.06
C ILE A 82 -2.38 15.37 -4.08
N ASN A 83 -3.49 15.85 -3.52
CA ASN A 83 -3.52 16.90 -2.50
C ASN A 83 -2.57 16.50 -1.33
N PRO A 84 -1.62 17.37 -0.94
CA PRO A 84 -0.66 17.08 0.12
C PRO A 84 -1.27 16.67 1.46
N LYS A 85 -2.52 17.08 1.75
CA LYS A 85 -3.25 16.66 2.96
C LYS A 85 -3.60 15.17 2.98
N TYR A 86 -3.53 14.50 1.83
CA TYR A 86 -3.78 13.08 1.67
C TYR A 86 -2.48 12.28 1.52
N GLY A 87 -1.60 12.40 2.52
CA GLY A 87 -0.38 11.60 2.59
C GLY A 87 -0.65 10.09 2.48
N ALA A 88 -1.76 9.59 3.02
CA ALA A 88 -2.13 8.18 2.88
C ALA A 88 -2.23 7.73 1.41
N VAL A 89 -2.85 8.53 0.54
CA VAL A 89 -2.99 8.22 -0.89
C VAL A 89 -1.64 8.26 -1.61
N LYS A 90 -0.77 9.21 -1.24
CA LYS A 90 0.62 9.25 -1.76
C LYS A 90 1.38 7.98 -1.36
N ALA A 91 1.26 7.55 -0.11
CA ALA A 91 1.92 6.34 0.38
C ALA A 91 1.37 5.06 -0.28
N ASP A 92 0.05 4.95 -0.44
CA ASP A 92 -0.60 3.83 -1.14
C ASP A 92 -0.17 3.78 -2.61
N PHE A 93 -0.23 4.90 -3.33
CA PHE A 93 0.17 4.91 -4.73
C PHE A 93 1.66 4.57 -4.91
N PHE A 94 2.53 5.16 -4.08
CA PHE A 94 3.96 4.91 -4.16
C PHE A 94 4.34 3.48 -3.76
N ARG A 95 3.73 2.89 -2.72
CA ARG A 95 4.08 1.51 -2.32
C ARG A 95 3.75 0.52 -3.45
N TYR A 96 2.69 0.74 -4.21
CA TYR A 96 2.38 -0.12 -5.36
C TYR A 96 3.42 0.00 -6.47
N LEU A 97 3.81 1.23 -6.82
CA LEU A 97 4.89 1.49 -7.78
C LEU A 97 6.21 0.85 -7.32
N LEU A 98 6.62 1.12 -6.09
CA LEU A 98 7.84 0.59 -5.50
C LEU A 98 7.86 -0.95 -5.54
N MET A 99 6.79 -1.58 -5.06
CA MET A 99 6.72 -3.04 -4.96
C MET A 99 6.60 -3.70 -6.34
N TYR A 100 5.99 -3.05 -7.32
CA TYR A 100 5.96 -3.56 -8.68
C TYR A 100 7.35 -3.49 -9.33
N GLN A 101 8.10 -2.42 -9.12
CA GLN A 101 9.44 -2.25 -9.68
C GLN A 101 10.49 -3.13 -8.99
N CYS A 102 10.48 -3.17 -7.66
CA CYS A 102 11.56 -3.73 -6.86
C CYS A 102 11.22 -5.08 -6.22
N GLY A 103 9.94 -5.36 -5.97
CA GLY A 103 9.54 -6.44 -5.08
C GLY A 103 10.04 -6.21 -3.65
N GLY A 104 10.17 -7.30 -2.88
CA GLY A 104 10.69 -7.31 -1.52
C GLY A 104 9.58 -7.41 -0.48
N VAL A 105 9.80 -6.77 0.66
CA VAL A 105 8.83 -6.61 1.74
C VAL A 105 8.64 -5.12 2.00
N TYR A 106 7.41 -4.65 1.87
CA TYR A 106 7.00 -3.33 2.35
C TYR A 106 6.28 -3.46 3.68
N LEU A 107 6.57 -2.55 4.61
CA LEU A 107 5.82 -2.37 5.86
C LEU A 107 5.49 -0.88 6.06
N ASP A 108 4.27 -0.58 6.52
CA ASP A 108 3.94 0.72 7.10
C ASP A 108 5.00 1.11 8.16
N ILE A 109 5.34 2.40 8.27
CA ILE A 109 6.43 2.86 9.17
C ILE A 109 6.23 2.49 10.64
N LYS A 110 4.95 2.37 11.05
CA LYS A 110 4.53 2.00 12.40
C LYS A 110 4.50 0.49 12.65
N SER A 111 4.67 -0.32 11.61
CA SER A 111 4.59 -1.77 11.67
C SER A 111 5.94 -2.40 12.03
N SER A 112 5.89 -3.61 12.56
CA SER A 112 7.07 -4.36 12.99
C SER A 112 6.93 -5.85 12.70
N LEU A 113 7.88 -6.65 13.18
CA LEU A 113 7.93 -8.11 13.03
C LEU A 113 8.33 -8.72 14.38
N TYR A 114 7.86 -9.90 14.74
CA TYR A 114 8.42 -10.65 15.87
C TYR A 114 9.18 -11.92 15.44
N VAL A 115 9.18 -12.22 14.14
CA VAL A 115 9.91 -13.34 13.52
C VAL A 115 10.78 -12.79 12.37
N PRO A 116 12.00 -13.30 12.15
CA PRO A 116 12.80 -12.94 10.98
C PRO A 116 12.11 -13.32 9.66
N LEU A 117 12.24 -12.48 8.63
CA LEU A 117 11.62 -12.67 7.31
C LEU A 117 12.07 -13.96 6.64
N ASP A 118 13.36 -14.32 6.78
CA ASP A 118 13.93 -15.56 6.23
C ASP A 118 13.30 -16.84 6.84
N ALA A 119 12.61 -16.75 7.97
CA ALA A 119 11.94 -17.89 8.59
C ALA A 119 10.52 -18.12 8.05
N VAL A 120 9.89 -17.12 7.44
CA VAL A 120 8.46 -17.14 7.06
C VAL A 120 8.21 -16.94 5.56
N ILE A 121 9.16 -16.36 4.84
CA ILE A 121 9.13 -16.20 3.38
C ILE A 121 9.83 -17.39 2.74
N LYS A 122 9.11 -18.11 1.88
CA LYS A 122 9.62 -19.28 1.17
C LYS A 122 10.36 -18.86 -0.09
N LYS A 123 11.34 -19.67 -0.51
CA LYS A 123 12.20 -19.40 -1.67
C LYS A 123 11.42 -19.20 -2.98
N ASP A 124 10.27 -19.85 -3.11
CA ASP A 124 9.38 -19.83 -4.27
C ASP A 124 8.16 -18.93 -4.08
N ASP A 125 8.04 -18.21 -2.96
CA ASP A 125 6.99 -17.21 -2.79
C ASP A 125 7.17 -16.08 -3.82
N ARG A 126 6.06 -15.68 -4.45
CA ARG A 126 6.01 -14.58 -5.42
C ARG A 126 5.06 -13.46 -5.02
N TYR A 127 4.04 -13.79 -4.22
CA TYR A 127 3.12 -12.83 -3.64
C TYR A 127 2.44 -13.44 -2.41
N LEU A 128 2.40 -12.71 -1.31
CA LEU A 128 1.64 -13.12 -0.12
C LEU A 128 0.39 -12.25 0.03
N ILE A 129 -0.73 -12.89 0.34
CA ILE A 129 -2.02 -12.22 0.57
C ILE A 129 -2.53 -12.56 1.96
N SER A 130 -3.00 -11.54 2.68
CA SER A 130 -3.59 -11.69 4.00
C SER A 130 -4.91 -10.93 4.10
N TYR A 131 -5.86 -11.52 4.82
CA TYR A 131 -7.07 -10.83 5.28
C TYR A 131 -6.87 -10.28 6.70
N TRP A 132 -7.78 -9.41 7.12
CA TRP A 132 -7.90 -9.01 8.52
C TRP A 132 -8.60 -10.09 9.35
N HIS A 133 -8.21 -10.21 10.61
CA HIS A 133 -8.96 -10.91 11.66
C HIS A 133 -10.11 -10.02 12.13
N ASN A 134 -11.19 -9.94 11.34
CA ASN A 134 -12.23 -8.93 11.44
C ASN A 134 -13.60 -9.41 11.92
N LYS A 135 -13.73 -10.67 12.32
CA LYS A 135 -14.98 -11.19 12.89
C LYS A 135 -15.20 -10.70 14.33
N PRO A 136 -16.44 -10.77 14.85
CA PRO A 136 -16.70 -10.50 16.26
C PRO A 136 -15.81 -11.36 17.18
N GLY A 137 -15.07 -10.71 18.08
CA GLY A 137 -14.16 -11.37 19.02
C GLY A 137 -12.73 -11.57 18.54
N GLU A 138 -12.41 -11.21 17.28
CA GLU A 138 -11.05 -11.23 16.74
C GLU A 138 -10.30 -9.91 16.98
N THR A 139 -9.01 -9.85 16.63
CA THR A 139 -8.09 -8.73 16.90
C THR A 139 -8.52 -7.39 16.27
N PHE A 140 -9.15 -7.43 15.10
CA PHE A 140 -9.49 -6.24 14.30
C PHE A 140 -10.96 -6.22 13.88
N PRO A 141 -11.92 -6.32 14.83
CA PRO A 141 -13.32 -6.49 14.50
C PRO A 141 -13.80 -5.34 13.61
N THR A 142 -14.47 -5.68 12.51
CA THR A 142 -14.97 -4.77 11.45
C THR A 142 -13.93 -4.08 10.58
N TRP A 143 -12.63 -4.37 10.72
CA TRP A 143 -11.61 -3.77 9.87
C TRP A 143 -11.65 -4.32 8.45
N GLY A 144 -11.42 -3.44 7.47
CA GLY A 144 -11.41 -3.81 6.06
C GLY A 144 -12.79 -4.16 5.48
N MET A 145 -13.87 -3.97 6.24
CA MET A 145 -15.22 -4.25 5.79
C MET A 145 -15.76 -3.07 4.99
N HIS A 146 -15.80 -3.22 3.67
CA HIS A 146 -16.38 -2.26 2.73
C HIS A 146 -17.36 -2.96 1.80
N ASP A 147 -18.47 -2.31 1.47
CA ASP A 147 -19.53 -2.87 0.61
C ASP A 147 -18.97 -3.27 -0.76
N GLU A 148 -18.02 -2.48 -1.29
CA GLU A 148 -17.38 -2.66 -2.58
C GLU A 148 -16.58 -3.98 -2.69
N VAL A 149 -16.12 -4.54 -1.56
CA VAL A 149 -15.39 -5.82 -1.50
C VAL A 149 -16.18 -6.92 -0.79
N SER A 150 -17.49 -6.74 -0.59
CA SER A 150 -18.37 -7.73 0.05
C SER A 150 -18.29 -9.13 -0.58
N ILE A 151 -17.96 -9.21 -1.88
CA ILE A 151 -17.78 -10.46 -2.62
C ILE A 151 -16.71 -11.38 -2.03
N THR A 152 -15.75 -10.87 -1.25
CA THR A 152 -14.73 -11.70 -0.60
C THR A 152 -15.26 -12.46 0.62
N GLY A 153 -16.38 -12.01 1.20
CA GLY A 153 -16.91 -12.48 2.48
C GLY A 153 -16.00 -12.20 3.70
N SER A 154 -14.79 -11.68 3.50
CA SER A 154 -13.76 -11.48 4.54
C SER A 154 -13.21 -10.04 4.57
N GLY A 155 -13.80 -9.13 3.79
CA GLY A 155 -13.35 -7.75 3.63
C GLY A 155 -12.18 -7.61 2.65
N GLU A 156 -11.46 -6.50 2.75
CA GLU A 156 -10.31 -6.20 1.90
C GLU A 156 -9.08 -7.08 2.22
N PHE A 157 -8.19 -7.24 1.25
CA PHE A 157 -6.82 -7.68 1.49
C PHE A 157 -6.01 -6.59 2.18
N GLN A 158 -5.14 -7.00 3.09
CA GLN A 158 -4.19 -6.11 3.74
C GLN A 158 -3.19 -5.54 2.74
N GLN A 159 -2.96 -4.22 2.82
CA GLN A 159 -2.00 -3.49 1.99
C GLN A 159 -0.98 -2.68 2.82
N TRP A 160 -1.16 -2.62 4.14
CA TRP A 160 -0.18 -2.04 5.07
C TRP A 160 1.15 -2.80 5.08
N HIS A 161 1.14 -4.05 4.62
CA HIS A 161 2.32 -4.78 4.18
C HIS A 161 2.09 -5.29 2.75
N ILE A 162 3.18 -5.45 2.01
CA ILE A 162 3.19 -6.13 0.71
C ILE A 162 4.45 -6.97 0.64
N VAL A 163 4.30 -8.26 0.32
CA VAL A 163 5.42 -9.17 0.09
C VAL A 163 5.30 -9.71 -1.33
N ALA A 164 6.23 -9.33 -2.20
CA ALA A 164 6.10 -9.58 -3.64
C ALA A 164 7.43 -9.78 -4.34
N ALA A 165 7.42 -10.59 -5.40
CA ALA A 165 8.44 -10.54 -6.44
C ALA A 165 8.22 -9.30 -7.32
N PRO A 166 9.28 -8.69 -7.89
CA PRO A 166 9.13 -7.59 -8.85
C PRO A 166 8.31 -8.04 -10.06
N GLY A 167 7.61 -7.13 -10.71
CA GLY A 167 6.83 -7.40 -11.91
C GLY A 167 5.58 -8.26 -11.70
N HIS A 168 5.13 -8.47 -10.46
CA HIS A 168 3.96 -9.31 -10.21
C HIS A 168 2.68 -8.73 -10.86
N PRO A 169 1.89 -9.51 -11.63
CA PRO A 169 0.72 -9.01 -12.35
C PRO A 169 -0.34 -8.33 -11.48
N PHE A 170 -0.45 -8.76 -10.21
CA PHE A 170 -1.32 -8.11 -9.22
C PHE A 170 -1.01 -6.63 -9.09
N LEU A 171 0.24 -6.25 -8.84
CA LEU A 171 0.60 -4.86 -8.61
C LEU A 171 0.47 -4.01 -9.87
N LYS A 172 0.74 -4.58 -11.06
CA LYS A 172 0.44 -3.90 -12.33
C LYS A 172 -1.05 -3.55 -12.41
N SER A 173 -1.93 -4.52 -12.16
CA SER A 173 -3.39 -4.31 -12.19
C SER A 173 -3.86 -3.33 -11.11
N VAL A 174 -3.24 -3.33 -9.92
CA VAL A 174 -3.52 -2.35 -8.88
C VAL A 174 -3.14 -0.94 -9.35
N ILE A 175 -1.93 -0.74 -9.86
CA ILE A 175 -1.46 0.58 -10.33
C ILE A 175 -2.36 1.12 -11.45
N GLU A 176 -2.67 0.29 -12.45
CA GLU A 176 -3.53 0.69 -13.57
C GLU A 176 -4.94 1.07 -13.10
N ARG A 177 -5.46 0.36 -12.10
CA ARG A 177 -6.74 0.72 -11.48
C ARG A 177 -6.66 2.02 -10.71
N VAL A 178 -5.62 2.24 -9.91
CA VAL A 178 -5.43 3.49 -9.16
C VAL A 178 -5.29 4.68 -10.10
N LEU A 179 -4.55 4.55 -11.20
CA LEU A 179 -4.45 5.56 -12.24
C LEU A 179 -5.82 5.85 -12.88
N THR A 180 -6.56 4.80 -13.24
CA THR A 180 -7.94 4.92 -13.75
C THR A 180 -8.87 5.61 -12.75
N ASN A 181 -8.73 5.31 -11.46
CA ASN A 181 -9.49 5.95 -10.39
C ASN A 181 -9.14 7.44 -10.30
N MET A 182 -7.87 7.83 -10.37
CA MET A 182 -7.46 9.25 -10.37
C MET A 182 -7.98 10.03 -11.59
N ASP A 183 -8.07 9.37 -12.74
CA ASP A 183 -8.62 9.97 -13.96
C ASP A 183 -10.14 10.19 -13.88
N ASN A 184 -10.86 9.26 -13.25
CA ASN A 184 -12.32 9.34 -13.12
C ASN A 184 -12.80 9.90 -11.78
N TYR A 185 -11.87 10.25 -10.89
CA TYR A 185 -12.19 10.69 -9.53
C TYR A 185 -13.17 11.86 -9.53
N ARG A 186 -14.17 11.76 -8.67
CA ARG A 186 -15.18 12.77 -8.42
C ARG A 186 -15.45 12.85 -6.93
N SER A 187 -15.11 13.98 -6.32
CA SER A 187 -15.24 14.16 -4.87
C SER A 187 -16.68 13.99 -4.34
N ASP A 188 -17.69 14.26 -5.18
CA ASP A 188 -19.11 14.08 -4.85
C ASP A 188 -19.61 12.63 -4.95
N VAL A 189 -18.92 11.76 -5.70
CA VAL A 189 -19.29 10.36 -5.92
C VAL A 189 -18.40 9.42 -5.11
N ASP A 190 -17.08 9.55 -5.28
CA ASP A 190 -16.10 8.70 -4.61
C ASP A 190 -15.90 9.12 -3.15
N GLY A 191 -16.20 10.38 -2.85
CA GLY A 191 -16.05 10.97 -1.53
C GLY A 191 -14.66 11.53 -1.26
N VAL A 192 -14.52 12.09 -0.07
CA VAL A 192 -13.30 12.68 0.48
C VAL A 192 -12.97 11.99 1.81
N GLY A 193 -11.91 12.42 2.47
CA GLY A 193 -11.55 11.91 3.78
C GLY A 193 -11.31 10.40 3.79
N PHE A 194 -11.80 9.72 4.84
CA PHE A 194 -11.64 8.28 4.99
C PHE A 194 -12.14 7.47 3.78
N HIS A 195 -13.37 7.70 3.33
CA HIS A 195 -13.97 6.93 2.23
C HIS A 195 -13.25 7.17 0.91
N GLY A 196 -12.92 8.42 0.60
CA GLY A 196 -12.22 8.75 -0.64
C GLY A 196 -10.85 8.08 -0.72
N VAL A 197 -10.10 8.02 0.38
CA VAL A 197 -8.79 7.33 0.41
C VAL A 197 -8.94 5.85 0.10
N PHE A 198 -9.85 5.15 0.81
CA PHE A 198 -10.04 3.71 0.62
C PHE A 198 -10.51 3.36 -0.80
N ARG A 199 -11.37 4.18 -1.40
CA ARG A 199 -11.88 3.97 -2.77
C ARG A 199 -10.87 4.32 -3.86
N LEU A 200 -10.12 5.39 -3.69
CA LEU A 200 -9.21 5.90 -4.71
C LEU A 200 -7.96 5.01 -4.83
N ALA A 201 -7.27 4.77 -3.71
CA ALA A 201 -5.98 4.08 -3.70
C ALA A 201 -5.78 3.08 -2.56
N GLY A 202 -6.68 3.00 -1.58
CA GLY A 202 -6.52 2.11 -0.42
C GLY A 202 -6.83 0.64 -0.70
N GLY A 203 -7.32 -0.08 0.32
CA GLY A 203 -7.50 -1.53 0.24
C GLY A 203 -8.61 -1.98 -0.71
N ILE A 204 -9.58 -1.13 -1.06
CA ILE A 204 -10.64 -1.46 -2.03
C ILE A 204 -10.07 -1.71 -3.44
N PRO A 205 -9.41 -0.73 -4.11
CA PRO A 205 -8.84 -0.97 -5.43
C PRO A 205 -7.73 -2.03 -5.39
N TYR A 206 -6.96 -2.12 -4.30
CA TYR A 206 -5.99 -3.19 -4.11
C TYR A 206 -6.65 -4.58 -4.21
N THR A 207 -7.72 -4.79 -3.46
CA THR A 207 -8.46 -6.06 -3.42
C THR A 207 -9.11 -6.36 -4.77
N LEU A 208 -9.85 -5.41 -5.32
CA LEU A 208 -10.63 -5.61 -6.53
C LEU A 208 -9.78 -5.78 -7.79
N SER A 209 -8.53 -5.31 -7.79
CA SER A 209 -7.56 -5.60 -8.87
C SER A 209 -6.94 -7.00 -8.76
N ILE A 210 -6.80 -7.53 -7.54
CA ILE A 210 -6.17 -8.84 -7.30
C ILE A 210 -7.16 -9.98 -7.54
N LEU A 211 -8.41 -9.85 -7.07
CA LEU A 211 -9.41 -10.92 -7.10
C LEU A 211 -9.55 -11.63 -8.46
N PRO A 212 -9.67 -10.92 -9.61
CA PRO A 212 -9.84 -11.58 -10.91
C PRO A 212 -8.61 -12.36 -11.39
N LEU A 213 -7.46 -12.16 -10.75
CA LEU A 213 -6.17 -12.72 -11.13
C LEU A 213 -5.73 -13.88 -10.23
N LEU A 214 -6.41 -14.15 -9.12
CA LEU A 214 -6.02 -15.20 -8.16
C LEU A 214 -5.83 -16.57 -8.84
N GLN A 215 -6.71 -16.94 -9.77
CA GLN A 215 -6.60 -18.23 -10.47
C GLN A 215 -5.47 -18.30 -11.51
N LYS A 216 -4.87 -17.15 -11.86
CA LYS A 216 -3.90 -17.02 -12.96
C LYS A 216 -2.48 -16.77 -12.48
N CYS A 217 -2.29 -16.33 -11.24
CA CYS A 217 -1.01 -15.91 -10.71
C CYS A 217 -0.64 -16.71 -9.47
N GLN A 218 0.63 -17.11 -9.37
CA GLN A 218 1.15 -17.80 -8.20
C GLN A 218 1.17 -16.84 -7.00
N HIS A 219 0.52 -17.25 -5.92
CA HIS A 219 0.44 -16.51 -4.67
C HIS A 219 0.21 -17.50 -3.53
N ARG A 220 0.38 -17.02 -2.30
CA ARG A 220 0.05 -17.79 -1.09
C ARG A 220 -0.81 -16.93 -0.17
N PHE A 221 -1.94 -17.47 0.25
CA PHE A 221 -2.70 -16.93 1.36
C PHE A 221 -1.99 -17.27 2.67
N VAL A 222 -1.86 -16.28 3.55
CA VAL A 222 -1.13 -16.40 4.82
C VAL A 222 -1.79 -15.55 5.88
N ASP A 223 -1.73 -16.02 7.11
CA ASP A 223 -1.98 -15.20 8.28
C ASP A 223 -0.80 -14.25 8.55
N SER A 224 -0.99 -12.94 8.34
CA SER A 224 0.11 -11.99 8.56
C SER A 224 0.55 -11.93 10.01
N GLN A 225 -0.36 -12.10 10.96
CA GLN A 225 -0.03 -12.04 12.38
C GLN A 225 0.56 -13.36 12.86
N PHE A 226 -0.17 -14.46 12.70
CA PHE A 226 0.18 -15.74 13.35
C PHE A 226 1.16 -16.60 12.54
N GLU A 227 1.14 -16.53 11.20
CA GLU A 227 2.09 -17.28 10.37
C GLU A 227 3.35 -16.46 10.04
N LEU A 228 3.20 -15.19 9.64
CA LEU A 228 4.36 -14.37 9.24
C LEU A 228 5.02 -13.63 10.40
N GLY A 229 4.33 -13.49 11.52
CA GLY A 229 4.81 -12.73 12.66
C GLY A 229 4.85 -11.22 12.43
N PHE A 230 4.00 -10.69 11.56
CA PHE A 230 3.92 -9.27 11.27
C PHE A 230 3.05 -8.56 12.33
N ILE A 231 3.48 -7.37 12.72
CA ILE A 231 2.81 -6.52 13.71
C ILE A 231 2.31 -5.27 13.00
N TYR A 232 0.99 -5.07 12.98
CA TYR A 232 0.37 -3.91 12.31
C TYR A 232 0.89 -2.58 12.88
N SER A 233 0.99 -2.44 14.21
CA SER A 233 1.46 -1.20 14.82
C SER A 233 2.18 -1.43 16.16
N ILE A 234 3.32 -0.75 16.34
CA ILE A 234 4.04 -0.67 17.62
C ILE A 234 3.41 0.29 18.63
N CYS A 235 2.40 1.07 18.23
CA CYS A 235 1.78 2.11 19.06
C CYS A 235 0.56 1.61 19.87
N GLY A 236 0.26 0.31 19.82
CA GLY A 236 -0.87 -0.32 20.52
C GLY A 236 -2.24 -0.06 19.85
N GLU A 237 -3.19 -0.97 20.07
CA GLU A 237 -4.52 -0.97 19.41
C GLU A 237 -5.41 0.23 19.81
N ARG A 238 -5.14 0.85 20.97
CA ARG A 238 -5.94 1.98 21.48
C ARG A 238 -5.63 3.30 20.80
N ASN A 239 -4.48 3.44 20.14
CA ASN A 239 -4.15 4.63 19.37
C ASN A 239 -4.45 4.36 17.89
N ARG A 240 -5.73 4.57 17.51
CA ARG A 240 -6.19 4.71 16.11
C ARG A 240 -5.62 5.98 15.45
N SER A 241 -4.35 6.28 15.67
CA SER A 241 -3.79 7.62 15.54
C SER A 241 -2.65 7.56 14.52
N HIS A 242 -3.02 7.61 13.24
CA HIS A 242 -2.13 8.14 12.19
C HIS A 242 -1.61 9.55 12.57
N THR A 243 -2.30 10.24 13.47
CA THR A 243 -2.05 11.61 13.94
C THR A 243 -0.77 11.77 14.75
N GLU A 244 -0.39 10.83 15.62
CA GLU A 244 0.81 10.98 16.48
C GLU A 244 2.13 10.85 15.71
N ILE A 245 2.15 10.09 14.61
CA ILE A 245 3.38 9.79 13.86
C ILE A 245 3.60 10.77 12.70
N PHE A 246 2.53 11.25 12.06
CA PHE A 246 2.67 12.01 10.82
C PHE A 246 2.48 13.52 10.96
N GLY A 247 2.09 14.03 12.13
CA GLY A 247 1.94 15.46 12.44
C GLY A 247 0.89 16.22 11.60
N ASN A 248 0.43 15.64 10.49
CA ASN A 248 -0.51 16.21 9.56
C ASN A 248 -1.95 15.98 9.99
N ALA A 249 -2.80 16.96 9.67
CA ALA A 249 -4.24 16.89 9.87
C ALA A 249 -4.79 15.58 9.31
N ASP A 250 -5.30 14.75 10.22
CA ASP A 250 -5.83 13.42 9.96
C ASP A 250 -6.67 13.38 8.69
N TYR A 251 -6.20 12.63 7.68
CA TYR A 251 -6.86 12.58 6.38
C TYR A 251 -8.34 12.17 6.52
N ARG A 252 -8.70 11.43 7.59
CA ARG A 252 -10.05 10.91 7.81
C ARG A 252 -11.12 11.99 7.86
N TYR A 253 -10.76 13.19 8.32
CA TYR A 253 -11.67 14.32 8.49
C TYR A 253 -11.49 15.40 7.43
N GLN A 254 -10.65 15.17 6.42
CA GLN A 254 -10.45 16.12 5.33
C GLN A 254 -11.71 16.18 4.47
N VAL A 255 -12.17 17.40 4.22
CA VAL A 255 -13.34 17.68 3.37
C VAL A 255 -12.95 18.13 1.96
N GLU A 256 -11.67 18.44 1.77
CA GLU A 256 -11.12 18.84 0.48
C GLU A 256 -10.99 17.65 -0.46
N SER A 257 -11.07 17.92 -1.76
CA SER A 257 -10.82 16.92 -2.80
C SER A 257 -9.41 16.31 -2.68
N ILE A 258 -9.33 14.99 -2.91
CA ILE A 258 -8.07 14.25 -2.96
C ILE A 258 -7.26 14.63 -4.21
N ILE A 259 -7.93 14.91 -5.32
CA ILE A 259 -7.35 15.37 -6.58
C ILE A 259 -7.91 16.77 -6.88
N PRO A 260 -7.20 17.85 -6.50
CA PRO A 260 -7.72 19.21 -6.63
C PRO A 260 -8.24 19.51 -8.05
N GLY A 261 -9.42 20.12 -8.12
CA GLY A 261 -10.12 20.38 -9.39
C GLY A 261 -11.02 19.24 -9.88
N LYS A 262 -11.15 18.15 -9.12
CA LYS A 262 -12.10 17.05 -9.32
C LYS A 262 -12.89 16.75 -8.05
#